data_AF-A0A352X598-F1
#
_entry.id   AF-A0A352X598-F1
#
_cell.length_a   1.000
_cell.length_b   1.000
_cell.length_c   1.000
_cell.angle_alpha   90.00
_cell.angle_beta   90.00
_cell.angle_gamma   90.00
#
_symmetry.space_group_name_H-M   'P 1'
#
loop_
_entity.id
_entity.type
_entity.pdbx_description
1 polymer ?
#
loop_
_entity_poly.entity_id
_entity_poly.type
_entity_poly.pdbx_seq_one_letter_code
_entity_poly.pdbx_strand_id
1 'polypeptide(L)'
;MADKQKPNKPLFSQHYLDYRLQESPEWQIDVVGEFEKLKKLYLSKKDLLPTLNEAQTEEVFIKPTLDILGFSYIPQVTTRGKGIALRPDYALFNSEKDRDAAYPLQSNETAFYGRVIAIAEAKYWERPLSKVSANDNRDIYQNENPSFQIASYLTGTGVDWGILTNGREWRLYYRQASSTATEFYQVDLVELLEGENLDKFKYFWLFFRQEAFVKDSQGRNFLERVREGSTTYATRVGNELKALVFERIFPDLAGGFVADASRRGKEVTSVQVYDATLSFLYKLLFLLYAEARNLLPIEGDYRDYSLIKLTQEVADSVNRQRNLSQTSTGMYDQLLNLFQIIDRGDTGLGVPRYNGGLFHFDFHQEEDCIEYRANHFLSQFKISDAVLAPVLDKLARFEGQPIDYSFLGVRQLGSIYEGLLEYRVVIEEIPP
;
A
#
# COMPACT_ATOMS: atom_id res chain seq x y z
N MET A 1 23.14 11.87 -6.13
CA MET A 1 21.85 12.06 -5.45
C MET A 1 20.86 11.14 -6.15
N ALA A 2 20.62 9.96 -5.58
CA ALA A 2 19.66 9.02 -6.15
C ALA A 2 18.26 9.63 -6.00
N ASP A 3 17.57 9.80 -7.12
CA ASP A 3 16.17 10.19 -7.17
C ASP A 3 15.37 9.13 -6.42
N LYS A 4 15.13 9.35 -5.11
CA LYS A 4 14.31 8.47 -4.29
C LYS A 4 12.88 8.64 -4.76
N GLN A 5 12.50 7.82 -5.74
CA GLN A 5 11.12 7.62 -6.16
C GLN A 5 10.30 7.41 -4.88
N LYS A 6 9.42 8.35 -4.56
CA LYS A 6 8.55 8.20 -3.39
C LYS A 6 7.80 6.87 -3.54
N PRO A 7 7.71 6.03 -2.49
CA PRO A 7 6.92 4.81 -2.57
C PRO A 7 5.49 5.17 -2.97
N ASN A 8 4.95 4.47 -3.97
CA ASN A 8 3.60 4.72 -4.43
C ASN A 8 2.61 4.43 -3.30
N LYS A 9 1.59 5.27 -3.18
CA LYS A 9 0.54 5.09 -2.18
C LYS A 9 -0.58 4.23 -2.78
N PRO A 10 -1.11 3.23 -2.06
CA PRO A 10 -2.23 2.46 -2.57
C PRO A 10 -3.50 3.33 -2.64
N LEU A 11 -4.27 3.18 -3.74
CA LEU A 11 -5.54 3.91 -3.94
C LEU A 11 -6.70 3.37 -3.07
N PHE A 12 -6.65 2.08 -2.73
CA PHE A 12 -7.60 1.38 -1.86
C PHE A 12 -6.82 0.67 -0.75
N SER A 13 -7.44 0.46 0.41
CA SER A 13 -6.80 -0.28 1.50
C SER A 13 -6.78 -1.77 1.18
N GLN A 14 -5.62 -2.40 1.33
CA GLN A 14 -5.45 -3.85 1.14
C GLN A 14 -6.36 -4.63 2.10
N HIS A 15 -6.51 -4.17 3.34
CA HIS A 15 -7.46 -4.77 4.28
C HIS A 15 -8.90 -4.72 3.74
N TYR A 16 -9.33 -3.60 3.15
CA TYR A 16 -10.67 -3.51 2.59
C TYR A 16 -10.84 -4.50 1.43
N LEU A 17 -9.84 -4.61 0.56
CA LEU A 17 -9.83 -5.53 -0.57
C LEU A 17 -9.89 -7.00 -0.13
N ASP A 18 -9.17 -7.37 0.93
CA ASP A 18 -9.06 -8.76 1.36
C ASP A 18 -10.23 -9.21 2.25
N TYR A 19 -10.80 -8.31 3.05
CA TYR A 19 -11.75 -8.69 4.09
C TYR A 19 -13.16 -8.09 3.95
N ARG A 20 -13.31 -6.97 3.23
CA ARG A 20 -14.60 -6.27 3.12
C ARG A 20 -15.21 -6.37 1.75
N LEU A 21 -14.39 -6.30 0.71
CA LEU A 21 -14.87 -6.45 -0.66
C LEU A 21 -15.53 -7.82 -0.87
N GLN A 22 -14.99 -8.88 -0.26
CA GLN A 22 -15.54 -10.24 -0.38
C GLN A 22 -16.97 -10.37 0.17
N GLU A 23 -17.36 -9.50 1.09
CA GLU A 23 -18.70 -9.43 1.67
C GLU A 23 -19.69 -8.68 0.75
N SER A 24 -19.22 -8.05 -0.33
CA SER A 24 -20.04 -7.21 -1.21
C SER A 24 -20.84 -8.04 -2.24
N PRO A 25 -22.02 -7.57 -2.67
CA PRO A 25 -22.79 -8.22 -3.73
C PRO A 25 -22.02 -8.33 -5.05
N GLU A 26 -21.19 -7.34 -5.37
CA GLU A 26 -20.35 -7.32 -6.57
C GLU A 26 -19.33 -8.45 -6.56
N TRP A 27 -18.85 -8.90 -5.40
CA TRP A 27 -17.92 -10.03 -5.31
C TRP A 27 -18.56 -11.39 -5.64
N GLN A 28 -19.87 -11.49 -5.51
CA GLN A 28 -20.62 -12.74 -5.70
C GLN A 28 -20.96 -13.02 -7.17
N ILE A 29 -20.56 -12.15 -8.10
CA ILE A 29 -20.80 -12.38 -9.53
C ILE A 29 -19.94 -13.52 -10.06
N ASP A 30 -20.47 -14.23 -11.05
CA ASP A 30 -19.71 -15.16 -11.86
C ASP A 30 -18.87 -14.40 -12.89
N VAL A 31 -17.61 -14.80 -13.04
CA VAL A 31 -16.62 -14.18 -13.93
C VAL A 31 -15.97 -15.20 -14.88
N VAL A 32 -16.46 -16.45 -14.90
CA VAL A 32 -15.89 -17.54 -15.71
C VAL A 32 -15.89 -17.19 -17.19
N GLY A 33 -17.00 -16.65 -17.71
CA GLY A 33 -17.13 -16.32 -19.14
C GLY A 33 -16.15 -15.24 -19.58
N GLU A 34 -15.97 -14.22 -18.74
CA GLU A 34 -15.10 -13.06 -18.95
C GLU A 34 -13.63 -13.47 -18.86
N PHE A 35 -13.30 -14.31 -17.86
CA PHE A 35 -11.98 -14.90 -17.70
C PHE A 35 -11.58 -15.69 -18.94
N GLU A 36 -12.44 -16.59 -19.44
CA GLU A 36 -12.15 -17.40 -20.62
C GLU A 36 -12.00 -16.56 -21.89
N LYS A 37 -12.81 -15.49 -22.06
CA LYS A 37 -12.66 -14.55 -23.19
C LYS A 37 -11.28 -13.87 -23.17
N LEU A 38 -10.87 -13.32 -22.03
CA LEU A 38 -9.58 -12.63 -21.89
C LEU A 38 -8.41 -13.60 -22.00
N LYS A 39 -8.51 -14.77 -21.39
CA LYS A 39 -7.47 -15.81 -21.47
C LYS A 39 -7.28 -16.28 -22.91
N LYS A 40 -8.37 -16.54 -23.63
CA LYS A 40 -8.31 -16.90 -25.05
C LYS A 40 -7.69 -15.80 -25.90
N LEU A 41 -8.05 -14.54 -25.66
CA LEU A 41 -7.45 -13.38 -26.34
C LEU A 41 -5.93 -13.36 -26.09
N TYR A 42 -5.51 -13.41 -24.83
CA TYR A 42 -4.10 -13.42 -24.42
C TYR A 42 -3.32 -14.57 -25.07
N LEU A 43 -3.78 -15.81 -24.91
CA LEU A 43 -3.10 -16.99 -25.47
C LEU A 43 -2.98 -16.92 -26.99
N SER A 44 -3.97 -16.36 -27.69
CA SER A 44 -3.92 -16.22 -29.15
C SER A 44 -2.87 -15.21 -29.65
N LYS A 45 -2.41 -14.30 -28.77
CA LYS A 45 -1.49 -13.21 -29.12
C LYS A 45 -0.16 -13.25 -28.36
N LYS A 46 -0.02 -14.13 -27.35
CA LYS A 46 1.10 -14.18 -26.39
C LYS A 46 2.47 -14.00 -27.03
N ASP A 47 2.76 -14.75 -28.09
CA ASP A 47 4.09 -14.71 -28.74
C ASP A 47 4.33 -13.43 -29.56
N LEU A 48 3.26 -12.75 -29.98
CA LEU A 48 3.34 -11.54 -30.78
C LEU A 48 3.51 -10.29 -29.90
N LEU A 49 2.87 -10.25 -28.73
CA LEU A 49 2.75 -9.06 -27.87
C LEU A 49 4.10 -8.34 -27.58
N PRO A 50 5.21 -9.03 -27.25
CA PRO A 50 6.49 -8.37 -26.98
C PRO A 50 7.09 -7.62 -28.18
N THR A 51 6.68 -7.98 -29.40
CA THR A 51 7.22 -7.40 -30.65
C THR A 51 6.44 -6.19 -31.16
N LEU A 52 5.27 -5.92 -30.57
CA LEU A 52 4.36 -4.90 -31.06
C LEU A 52 4.79 -3.49 -30.63
N ASN A 53 4.56 -2.51 -31.50
CA ASN A 53 4.59 -1.10 -31.10
C ASN A 53 3.28 -0.71 -30.37
N GLU A 54 3.17 0.54 -29.93
CA GLU A 54 2.01 1.04 -29.16
C GLU A 54 0.68 0.86 -29.91
N ALA A 55 0.56 1.42 -31.12
CA ALA A 55 -0.64 1.30 -31.94
C ALA A 55 -1.02 -0.16 -32.26
N GLN A 56 -0.04 -1.03 -32.48
CA GLN A 56 -0.29 -2.46 -32.67
C GLN A 56 -0.75 -3.15 -31.39
N THR A 57 -0.15 -2.81 -30.24
CA THR A 57 -0.56 -3.33 -28.93
C THR A 57 -2.00 -2.93 -28.62
N GLU A 58 -2.36 -1.70 -28.95
CA GLU A 58 -3.72 -1.19 -28.83
C GLU A 58 -4.73 -2.01 -29.64
N GLU A 59 -4.51 -2.14 -30.94
CA GLU A 59 -5.42 -2.87 -31.85
C GLU A 59 -5.50 -4.37 -31.54
N VAL A 60 -4.36 -4.99 -31.23
CA VAL A 60 -4.27 -6.45 -31.08
C VAL A 60 -4.78 -6.92 -29.72
N PHE A 61 -4.68 -6.08 -28.68
CA PHE A 61 -4.91 -6.52 -27.30
C PHE A 61 -5.72 -5.54 -26.45
N ILE A 62 -5.35 -4.26 -26.37
CA ILE A 62 -5.98 -3.32 -25.43
C ILE A 62 -7.42 -3.03 -25.83
N LYS A 63 -7.70 -2.72 -27.11
CA LYS A 63 -9.06 -2.46 -27.61
C LYS A 63 -9.98 -3.68 -27.42
N PRO A 64 -9.60 -4.90 -27.86
CA PRO A 64 -10.39 -6.10 -27.54
C PRO A 64 -10.59 -6.33 -26.04
N THR A 65 -9.62 -5.95 -25.20
CA THR A 65 -9.77 -6.03 -23.73
C THR A 65 -10.79 -5.01 -23.22
N LEU A 66 -10.76 -3.76 -23.70
CA LEU A 66 -11.77 -2.74 -23.38
C LEU A 66 -13.18 -3.16 -23.82
N ASP A 67 -13.30 -3.81 -24.98
CA ASP A 67 -14.56 -4.38 -25.46
C ASP A 67 -15.07 -5.48 -24.51
N ILE A 68 -14.20 -6.39 -24.08
CA ILE A 68 -14.56 -7.44 -23.10
C ILE A 68 -14.94 -6.83 -21.75
N LEU A 69 -14.30 -5.73 -21.34
CA LEU A 69 -14.64 -4.95 -20.14
C LEU A 69 -15.96 -4.17 -20.29
N GLY A 70 -16.57 -4.15 -21.47
CA GLY A 70 -17.89 -3.57 -21.73
C GLY A 70 -17.88 -2.10 -22.12
N PHE A 71 -16.72 -1.49 -22.37
CA PHE A 71 -16.67 -0.07 -22.71
C PHE A 71 -17.08 0.21 -24.15
N SER A 72 -17.78 1.31 -24.34
CA SER A 72 -17.80 2.01 -25.63
C SER A 72 -16.79 3.16 -25.58
N TYR A 73 -16.07 3.43 -26.65
CA TYR A 73 -15.02 4.45 -26.62
C TYR A 73 -14.92 5.27 -27.90
N ILE A 74 -14.36 6.48 -27.77
CA ILE A 74 -13.91 7.30 -28.89
C ILE A 74 -12.38 7.36 -28.80
N PRO A 75 -11.64 6.77 -29.75
CA PRO A 75 -10.20 6.92 -29.81
C PRO A 75 -9.84 8.33 -30.30
N GLN A 76 -8.71 8.86 -29.82
CA GLN A 76 -8.12 10.07 -30.38
C GLN A 76 -7.84 9.89 -31.88
N VAL A 77 -8.30 10.84 -32.69
CA VAL A 77 -7.75 11.05 -34.03
C VAL A 77 -6.61 12.05 -33.87
N THR A 78 -5.37 11.59 -33.96
CA THR A 78 -4.17 12.45 -33.92
C THR A 78 -4.22 13.42 -35.11
N THR A 79 -4.78 14.61 -34.91
CA THR A 79 -4.61 15.70 -35.86
C THR A 79 -3.20 16.27 -35.69
N ARG A 80 -2.31 15.92 -36.61
CA ARG A 80 -0.99 16.56 -36.80
C ARG A 80 -1.20 18.04 -37.15
N GLY A 81 -1.46 18.87 -36.16
CA GLY A 81 -1.68 20.31 -36.29
C GLY A 81 -1.04 21.06 -35.13
N LYS A 82 -0.39 22.18 -35.43
CA LYS A 82 0.38 23.00 -34.48
C LYS A 82 -0.47 23.43 -33.28
N GLY A 83 -0.05 23.00 -32.08
CA GLY A 83 -0.72 23.24 -30.80
C GLY A 83 -1.33 21.95 -30.27
N ILE A 84 -0.48 21.04 -29.78
CA ILE A 84 -0.91 19.73 -29.27
C ILE A 84 -1.74 19.97 -28.01
N ALA A 85 -3.07 19.91 -28.13
CA ALA A 85 -3.91 19.65 -26.97
C ALA A 85 -3.56 18.24 -26.51
N LEU A 86 -2.86 18.15 -25.37
CA LEU A 86 -2.58 16.92 -24.65
C LEU A 86 -3.93 16.28 -24.28
N ARG A 87 -4.34 15.25 -25.01
CA ARG A 87 -5.59 14.53 -24.77
C ARG A 87 -5.32 13.03 -24.62
N PRO A 88 -6.10 12.32 -23.79
CA PRO A 88 -5.93 10.89 -23.55
C PRO A 88 -6.29 10.08 -24.79
N ASP A 89 -5.63 8.93 -25.00
CA ASP A 89 -5.87 8.03 -26.13
C ASP A 89 -7.34 7.62 -26.30
N TYR A 90 -8.03 7.40 -25.17
CA TYR A 90 -9.41 6.95 -25.13
C TYR A 90 -10.27 7.80 -24.20
N ALA A 91 -11.43 8.21 -24.72
CA ALA A 91 -12.58 8.60 -23.91
C ALA A 91 -13.53 7.41 -23.79
N LEU A 92 -13.78 6.93 -22.57
CA LEU A 92 -14.61 5.77 -22.30
C LEU A 92 -16.03 6.18 -21.89
N PHE A 93 -17.01 5.41 -22.36
CA PHE A 93 -18.44 5.66 -22.20
C PHE A 93 -19.14 4.40 -21.69
N ASN A 94 -20.27 4.63 -21.03
CA ASN A 94 -21.11 3.58 -20.46
C ASN A 94 -21.85 2.75 -21.53
N SER A 95 -22.17 3.37 -22.66
CA SER A 95 -22.90 2.69 -23.74
C SER A 95 -22.59 3.32 -25.09
N GLU A 96 -22.91 2.60 -26.16
CA GLU A 96 -22.80 3.13 -27.53
C GLU A 96 -23.67 4.38 -27.71
N LYS A 97 -24.85 4.41 -27.08
CA LYS A 97 -25.73 5.57 -27.10
C LYS A 97 -25.08 6.81 -26.48
N ASP A 98 -24.39 6.63 -25.35
CA ASP A 98 -23.68 7.73 -24.68
C ASP A 98 -22.49 8.21 -25.51
N ARG A 99 -21.74 7.28 -26.10
CA ARG A 99 -20.65 7.54 -27.06
C ARG A 99 -21.14 8.34 -28.26
N ASP A 100 -22.20 7.89 -28.91
CA ASP A 100 -22.73 8.50 -30.14
C ASP A 100 -23.29 9.89 -29.87
N ALA A 101 -23.90 10.11 -28.69
CA ALA A 101 -24.33 11.43 -28.25
C ALA A 101 -23.16 12.37 -27.92
N ALA A 102 -22.00 11.84 -27.53
CA ALA A 102 -20.78 12.62 -27.28
C ALA A 102 -19.98 12.94 -28.55
N TYR A 103 -20.08 12.10 -29.59
CA TYR A 103 -19.35 12.26 -30.85
C TYR A 103 -19.44 13.67 -31.49
N PRO A 104 -20.61 14.32 -31.60
CA PRO A 104 -20.72 15.67 -32.16
C PRO A 104 -20.19 16.77 -31.25
N LEU A 105 -19.87 16.46 -29.98
CA LEU A 105 -19.44 17.43 -28.97
C LEU A 105 -17.92 17.57 -28.86
N GLN A 106 -17.12 16.85 -29.66
CA GLN A 106 -15.64 16.84 -29.58
C GLN A 106 -14.96 18.22 -29.73
N SER A 107 -15.65 19.20 -30.30
CA SER A 107 -15.19 20.60 -30.39
C SER A 107 -15.47 21.42 -29.12
N ASN A 108 -16.31 20.94 -28.22
CA ASN A 108 -16.61 21.52 -26.91
C ASN A 108 -16.18 20.56 -25.80
N GLU A 109 -14.96 20.74 -25.31
CA GLU A 109 -14.33 19.81 -24.36
C GLU A 109 -15.15 19.63 -23.08
N THR A 110 -15.71 20.71 -22.51
CA THR A 110 -16.54 20.63 -21.31
C THR A 110 -17.78 19.76 -21.53
N ALA A 111 -18.48 19.95 -22.65
CA ALA A 111 -19.67 19.17 -22.98
C ALA A 111 -19.33 17.71 -23.33
N PHE A 112 -18.17 17.49 -23.95
CA PHE A 112 -17.66 16.16 -24.29
C PHE A 112 -17.28 15.37 -23.03
N TYR A 113 -16.35 15.88 -22.23
CA TYR A 113 -15.84 15.20 -21.05
C TYR A 113 -16.87 15.09 -19.92
N GLY A 114 -17.90 15.95 -19.90
CA GLY A 114 -19.06 15.77 -19.03
C GLY A 114 -19.87 14.49 -19.26
N ARG A 115 -19.64 13.77 -20.38
CA ARG A 115 -20.26 12.47 -20.70
C ARG A 115 -19.32 11.28 -20.54
N VAL A 116 -18.04 11.53 -20.30
CA VAL A 116 -16.99 10.50 -20.22
C VAL A 116 -16.97 9.92 -18.80
N ILE A 117 -17.05 8.59 -18.68
CA ILE A 117 -17.04 7.92 -17.37
C ILE A 117 -15.62 7.64 -16.88
N ALA A 118 -14.68 7.48 -17.81
CA ALA A 118 -13.26 7.32 -17.55
C ALA A 118 -12.45 7.70 -18.80
N ILE A 119 -11.21 8.12 -18.60
CA ILE A 119 -10.23 8.25 -19.69
C ILE A 119 -9.26 7.08 -19.64
N ALA A 120 -8.70 6.66 -20.77
CA ALA A 120 -7.62 5.68 -20.78
C ALA A 120 -6.44 6.13 -21.63
N GLU A 121 -5.26 5.75 -21.18
CA GLU A 121 -3.98 5.94 -21.87
C GLU A 121 -3.31 4.57 -22.04
N ALA A 122 -2.91 4.28 -23.27
CA ALA A 122 -2.22 3.06 -23.63
C ALA A 122 -0.72 3.29 -23.79
N LYS A 123 0.07 2.25 -23.58
CA LYS A 123 1.48 2.18 -23.92
C LYS A 123 1.80 0.85 -24.59
N TYR A 124 2.94 0.75 -25.25
CA TYR A 124 3.41 -0.53 -25.79
C TYR A 124 3.73 -1.56 -24.68
N TRP A 125 3.64 -2.85 -25.02
CA TRP A 125 3.65 -3.98 -24.07
C TRP A 125 4.73 -3.95 -22.98
N GLU A 126 5.98 -3.68 -23.35
CA GLU A 126 7.13 -3.69 -22.42
C GLU A 126 7.41 -2.32 -21.78
N ARG A 127 6.56 -1.29 -21.98
CA ARG A 127 6.78 0.05 -21.43
C ARG A 127 6.55 0.03 -19.92
N PRO A 128 7.55 0.40 -19.09
CA PRO A 128 7.31 0.58 -17.67
C PRO A 128 6.42 1.79 -17.41
N LEU A 129 5.33 1.61 -16.66
CA LEU A 129 4.33 2.66 -16.43
C LEU A 129 4.76 3.75 -15.42
N SER A 130 5.87 3.54 -14.70
CA SER A 130 6.38 4.45 -13.65
C SER A 130 7.71 5.13 -13.96
N LYS A 131 8.33 4.90 -15.13
CA LYS A 131 9.68 5.40 -15.45
C LYS A 131 9.70 6.28 -16.69
N VAL A 132 10.52 7.33 -16.64
CA VAL A 132 10.90 8.11 -17.83
C VAL A 132 11.79 7.22 -18.71
N SER A 133 11.52 7.14 -20.02
CA SER A 133 12.32 6.30 -20.94
C SER A 133 13.64 6.98 -21.22
N ALA A 134 14.70 6.62 -20.51
CA ALA A 134 15.98 7.31 -20.68
C ALA A 134 16.66 7.05 -22.03
N ASN A 135 16.24 6.06 -22.84
CA ASN A 135 16.93 5.68 -24.09
C ASN A 135 16.12 4.76 -25.03
N ASP A 136 14.78 4.82 -25.04
CA ASP A 136 14.01 4.02 -26.00
C ASP A 136 13.82 4.79 -27.32
N ASN A 137 14.49 4.32 -28.38
CA ASN A 137 14.34 4.83 -29.74
C ASN A 137 12.91 4.63 -30.32
N ARG A 138 12.01 3.95 -29.60
CA ARG A 138 10.58 3.85 -29.93
C ARG A 138 9.75 5.02 -29.36
N ASP A 139 10.32 5.81 -28.44
CA ASP A 139 9.64 6.81 -27.61
C ASP A 139 10.21 8.23 -27.84
N ILE A 140 10.59 8.54 -29.09
CA ILE A 140 11.37 9.74 -29.49
C ILE A 140 10.65 11.07 -29.16
N TYR A 141 9.34 11.06 -28.89
CA TYR A 141 8.53 12.28 -28.86
C TYR A 141 7.88 12.65 -27.51
N GLN A 142 7.80 11.76 -26.52
CA GLN A 142 7.18 12.08 -25.22
C GLN A 142 7.99 11.46 -24.07
N ASN A 143 9.04 12.17 -23.66
CA ASN A 143 9.89 11.77 -22.54
C ASN A 143 9.27 12.13 -21.18
N GLU A 144 7.95 11.95 -21.04
CA GLU A 144 7.20 12.22 -19.80
C GLU A 144 6.86 10.91 -19.09
N ASN A 145 6.79 10.95 -17.76
CA ASN A 145 6.35 9.80 -16.97
C ASN A 145 4.86 9.53 -17.26
N PRO A 146 4.46 8.32 -17.69
CA PRO A 146 3.06 8.00 -17.99
C PRO A 146 2.10 8.29 -16.82
N SER A 147 2.58 8.15 -15.57
CA SER A 147 1.80 8.47 -14.38
C SER A 147 1.53 9.99 -14.21
N PHE A 148 2.46 10.86 -14.64
CA PHE A 148 2.23 12.30 -14.66
C PHE A 148 1.32 12.71 -15.82
N GLN A 149 1.45 12.05 -16.98
CA GLN A 149 0.60 12.29 -18.14
C GLN A 149 -0.88 12.04 -17.82
N ILE A 150 -1.23 10.87 -17.28
CA ILE A 150 -2.62 10.56 -16.91
C ILE A 150 -3.16 11.51 -15.83
N ALA A 151 -2.33 11.90 -14.85
CA ALA A 151 -2.72 12.87 -13.82
C ALA A 151 -3.04 14.27 -14.40
N SER A 152 -2.24 14.71 -15.38
CA SER A 152 -2.48 15.95 -16.12
C SER A 152 -3.78 15.89 -16.91
N TYR A 153 -4.07 14.77 -17.59
CA TYR A 153 -5.34 14.59 -18.30
C TYR A 153 -6.55 14.61 -17.37
N LEU A 154 -6.49 13.92 -16.23
CA LEU A 154 -7.58 13.96 -15.24
C LEU A 154 -7.87 15.38 -14.78
N THR A 155 -6.81 16.15 -14.48
CA THR A 155 -6.96 17.54 -14.05
C THR A 155 -7.49 18.44 -15.16
N GLY A 156 -6.97 18.30 -16.39
CA GLY A 156 -7.38 19.13 -17.54
C GLY A 156 -8.80 18.85 -18.03
N THR A 157 -9.23 17.58 -18.00
CA THR A 157 -10.57 17.17 -18.48
C THR A 157 -11.65 17.27 -17.42
N GLY A 158 -11.27 17.22 -16.14
CA GLY A 158 -12.21 17.15 -15.02
C GLY A 158 -12.84 15.76 -14.80
N VAL A 159 -12.49 14.75 -15.62
CA VAL A 159 -12.94 13.37 -15.45
C VAL A 159 -12.34 12.78 -14.18
N ASP A 160 -13.14 12.10 -13.37
CA ASP A 160 -12.72 11.60 -12.06
C ASP A 160 -11.77 10.39 -12.14
N TRP A 161 -11.90 9.54 -13.15
CA TRP A 161 -11.24 8.25 -13.23
C TRP A 161 -10.40 8.08 -14.50
N GLY A 162 -9.21 7.49 -14.34
CA GLY A 162 -8.28 7.22 -15.43
C GLY A 162 -7.72 5.81 -15.37
N ILE A 163 -7.60 5.17 -16.54
CA ILE A 163 -6.93 3.88 -16.73
C ILE A 163 -5.60 4.12 -17.45
N LEU A 164 -4.51 3.56 -16.94
CA LEU A 164 -3.22 3.53 -17.63
C LEU A 164 -2.79 2.07 -17.79
N THR A 165 -2.48 1.65 -19.01
CA THR A 165 -2.11 0.26 -19.26
C THR A 165 -1.09 0.09 -20.40
N ASN A 166 -0.23 -0.92 -20.27
CA ASN A 166 0.58 -1.45 -21.37
C ASN A 166 0.00 -2.78 -21.92
N GLY A 167 -1.23 -3.13 -21.56
CA GLY A 167 -1.85 -4.42 -21.82
C GLY A 167 -1.60 -5.45 -20.71
N ARG A 168 -0.37 -5.55 -20.18
CA ARG A 168 -0.04 -6.46 -19.06
C ARG A 168 -0.44 -5.86 -17.71
N GLU A 169 0.10 -4.70 -17.39
CA GLU A 169 -0.21 -3.97 -16.16
C GLU A 169 -1.37 -3.02 -16.42
N TRP A 170 -2.32 -2.97 -15.49
CA TRP A 170 -3.46 -2.06 -15.52
C TRP A 170 -3.49 -1.25 -14.24
N ARG A 171 -3.59 0.08 -14.38
CA ARG A 171 -3.60 1.00 -13.25
C ARG A 171 -4.85 1.88 -13.26
N LEU A 172 -5.48 2.00 -12.10
CA LEU A 172 -6.53 2.99 -11.86
C LEU A 172 -5.97 4.21 -11.13
N TYR A 173 -6.35 5.37 -11.65
CA TYR A 173 -6.05 6.68 -11.10
C TYR A 173 -7.35 7.41 -10.77
N TYR A 174 -7.31 8.19 -9.69
CA TYR A 174 -8.45 8.98 -9.25
C TYR A 174 -8.04 10.45 -9.11
N ARG A 175 -8.78 11.34 -9.79
CA ARG A 175 -8.48 12.77 -9.84
C ARG A 175 -8.46 13.42 -8.45
N GLN A 176 -9.37 13.01 -7.56
CA GLN A 176 -9.48 13.58 -6.22
C GLN A 176 -8.60 12.85 -5.18
N ALA A 177 -7.64 12.04 -5.65
CA ALA A 177 -6.61 11.45 -4.79
C ALA A 177 -5.69 12.53 -4.19
N SER A 178 -5.06 12.21 -3.06
CA SER A 178 -4.18 13.15 -2.36
C SER A 178 -2.91 13.47 -3.15
N SER A 179 -2.48 12.54 -3.99
CA SER A 179 -1.43 12.74 -4.99
C SER A 179 -1.75 11.88 -6.21
N THR A 180 -2.47 12.43 -7.19
CA THR A 180 -2.97 11.69 -8.35
C THR A 180 -1.88 10.90 -9.06
N ALA A 181 -0.67 11.45 -9.25
CA ALA A 181 0.39 10.74 -9.98
C ALA A 181 1.04 9.56 -9.22
N THR A 182 0.87 9.47 -7.90
CA THR A 182 1.54 8.45 -7.06
C THR A 182 0.58 7.56 -6.27
N GLU A 183 -0.72 7.85 -6.32
CA GLU A 183 -1.77 7.10 -5.66
C GLU A 183 -2.61 6.35 -6.71
N PHE A 184 -2.35 5.04 -6.86
CA PHE A 184 -3.01 4.21 -7.86
C PHE A 184 -3.28 2.78 -7.34
N TYR A 185 -4.19 2.10 -8.01
CA TYR A 185 -4.43 0.67 -7.85
C TYR A 185 -3.87 -0.06 -9.08
N GLN A 186 -3.04 -1.08 -8.88
CA GLN A 186 -2.37 -1.80 -9.97
C GLN A 186 -2.70 -3.29 -9.94
N VAL A 187 -2.89 -3.88 -11.12
CA VAL A 187 -3.04 -5.31 -11.33
C VAL A 187 -2.19 -5.77 -12.52
N ASP A 188 -1.50 -6.91 -12.40
CA ASP A 188 -0.89 -7.63 -13.52
C ASP A 188 -1.93 -8.61 -14.09
N LEU A 189 -2.53 -8.26 -15.22
CA LEU A 189 -3.55 -9.09 -15.88
C LEU A 189 -2.97 -10.43 -16.34
N VAL A 190 -1.73 -10.46 -16.80
CA VAL A 190 -1.11 -11.69 -17.32
C VAL A 190 -0.88 -12.68 -16.19
N GLU A 191 -0.39 -12.23 -15.04
CA GLU A 191 -0.22 -13.07 -13.86
C GLU A 191 -1.56 -13.71 -13.44
N LEU A 192 -2.65 -12.94 -13.46
CA LEU A 192 -3.98 -13.45 -13.12
C LEU A 192 -4.50 -14.48 -14.13
N LEU A 193 -4.29 -14.24 -15.44
CA LEU A 193 -4.73 -15.17 -16.48
C LEU A 193 -3.93 -16.47 -16.49
N GLU A 194 -2.63 -16.42 -16.20
CA GLU A 194 -1.75 -17.60 -16.12
C GLU A 194 -1.92 -18.37 -14.80
N GLY A 195 -2.26 -17.68 -13.70
CA GLY A 195 -2.50 -18.29 -12.40
C GLY A 195 -3.82 -19.07 -12.30
N GLU A 196 -4.75 -18.89 -13.24
CA GLU A 196 -6.04 -19.59 -13.33
C GLU A 196 -6.90 -19.57 -12.05
N ASN A 197 -6.76 -18.50 -11.25
CA ASN A 197 -7.52 -18.32 -10.02
C ASN A 197 -8.62 -17.26 -10.22
N LEU A 198 -9.87 -17.70 -10.30
CA LEU A 198 -11.03 -16.84 -10.55
C LEU A 198 -11.26 -15.81 -9.44
N ASP A 199 -11.00 -16.14 -8.18
CA ASP A 199 -11.16 -15.19 -7.08
C ASP A 199 -10.11 -14.08 -7.16
N LYS A 200 -8.87 -14.40 -7.53
CA LYS A 200 -7.86 -13.37 -7.82
C LYS A 200 -8.23 -12.55 -9.06
N PHE A 201 -8.80 -13.17 -10.10
CA PHE A 201 -9.23 -12.46 -11.31
C PHE A 201 -10.35 -11.43 -11.04
N LYS A 202 -11.22 -11.65 -10.05
CA LYS A 202 -12.25 -10.67 -9.65
C LYS A 202 -11.67 -9.29 -9.32
N TYR A 203 -10.46 -9.21 -8.77
CA TYR A 203 -9.79 -7.94 -8.51
C TYR A 203 -9.49 -7.15 -9.78
N PHE A 204 -9.20 -7.81 -10.90
CA PHE A 204 -9.14 -7.14 -12.19
C PHE A 204 -10.54 -6.78 -12.69
N TRP A 205 -11.40 -7.79 -12.80
CA TRP A 205 -12.70 -7.64 -13.45
C TRP A 205 -13.58 -6.58 -12.80
N LEU A 206 -13.73 -6.61 -11.47
CA LEU A 206 -14.62 -5.69 -10.75
C LEU A 206 -14.16 -4.23 -10.79
N PHE A 207 -12.85 -4.01 -10.92
CA PHE A 207 -12.27 -2.67 -10.85
C PHE A 207 -12.13 -2.03 -12.23
N PHE A 208 -11.93 -2.81 -13.28
CA PHE A 208 -11.68 -2.29 -14.62
C PHE A 208 -12.88 -2.40 -15.55
N ARG A 209 -13.93 -3.16 -15.23
CA ARG A 209 -15.13 -3.23 -16.08
C ARG A 209 -15.90 -1.91 -16.11
N GLN A 210 -16.64 -1.71 -17.19
CA GLN A 210 -17.42 -0.52 -17.46
C GLN A 210 -18.34 -0.13 -16.29
N GLU A 211 -19.02 -1.11 -15.69
CA GLU A 211 -19.96 -0.89 -14.58
C GLU A 211 -19.29 -0.33 -13.32
N ALA A 212 -17.97 -0.51 -13.16
CA ALA A 212 -17.24 0.00 -12.00
C ALA A 212 -17.27 1.54 -11.92
N PHE A 213 -17.43 2.20 -13.07
CA PHE A 213 -17.39 3.65 -13.23
C PHE A 213 -18.77 4.30 -13.24
N VAL A 214 -19.85 3.52 -13.32
CA VAL A 214 -21.23 4.01 -13.39
C VAL A 214 -21.72 4.43 -12.01
N LYS A 215 -22.24 5.65 -11.92
CA LYS A 215 -22.83 6.17 -10.69
C LYS A 215 -24.20 5.53 -10.43
N ASP A 216 -24.39 5.08 -9.20
CA ASP A 216 -25.67 4.59 -8.68
C ASP A 216 -26.66 5.72 -8.38
N SER A 217 -27.82 5.39 -7.80
CA SER A 217 -28.84 6.36 -7.41
C SER A 217 -28.39 7.36 -6.32
N GLN A 218 -27.32 7.05 -5.60
CA GLN A 218 -26.69 7.93 -4.61
C GLN A 218 -25.57 8.78 -5.23
N GLY A 219 -25.41 8.73 -6.56
CA GLY A 219 -24.40 9.49 -7.28
C GLY A 219 -22.98 8.97 -7.10
N ARG A 220 -22.82 7.73 -6.63
CA ARG A 220 -21.50 7.10 -6.39
C ARG A 220 -21.30 5.87 -7.26
N ASN A 221 -20.10 5.68 -7.78
CA ASN A 221 -19.75 4.43 -8.48
C ASN A 221 -19.09 3.41 -7.53
N PHE A 222 -18.85 2.20 -8.02
CA PHE A 222 -18.26 1.11 -7.22
C PHE A 222 -16.89 1.52 -6.66
N LEU A 223 -16.04 2.13 -7.47
CA LEU A 223 -14.69 2.52 -7.07
C LEU A 223 -14.70 3.59 -5.97
N GLU A 224 -15.63 4.55 -6.04
CA GLU A 224 -15.85 5.56 -5.00
C GLU A 224 -16.31 4.91 -3.68
N ARG A 225 -17.21 3.93 -3.73
CA ARG A 225 -17.66 3.19 -2.52
C ARG A 225 -16.51 2.41 -1.88
N VAL A 226 -15.68 1.71 -2.67
CA VAL A 226 -14.50 0.99 -2.18
C VAL A 226 -13.50 1.96 -1.53
N ARG A 227 -13.27 3.12 -2.15
CA ARG A 227 -12.38 4.17 -1.61
C ARG A 227 -12.89 4.78 -0.30
N GLU A 228 -14.19 5.07 -0.24
CA GLU A 228 -14.85 5.58 0.97
C GLU A 228 -14.75 4.56 2.11
N GLY A 229 -15.03 3.29 1.82
CA GLY A 229 -14.88 2.19 2.78
C GLY A 229 -13.45 2.03 3.29
N SER A 230 -12.46 2.07 2.38
CA SER A 230 -11.04 2.03 2.71
C SER A 230 -10.64 3.17 3.66
N THR A 231 -11.09 4.40 3.39
CA THR A 231 -10.78 5.59 4.18
C THR A 231 -11.46 5.57 5.55
N THR A 232 -12.71 5.11 5.60
CA THR A 232 -13.49 5.00 6.84
C THR A 232 -12.86 3.98 7.78
N TYR A 233 -12.50 2.79 7.26
CA TYR A 233 -11.82 1.76 8.03
C TYR A 233 -10.49 2.26 8.59
N ALA A 234 -9.63 2.85 7.75
CA ALA A 234 -8.32 3.34 8.19
C ALA A 234 -8.42 4.47 9.24
N THR A 235 -9.45 5.32 9.14
CA THR A 235 -9.72 6.35 10.16
C THR A 235 -10.13 5.72 11.49
N ARG A 236 -11.03 4.74 11.45
CA ARG A 236 -11.45 3.99 12.65
C ARG A 236 -10.25 3.29 13.29
N VAL A 237 -9.48 2.52 12.52
CA VAL A 237 -8.28 1.84 13.01
C VAL A 237 -7.28 2.82 13.60
N GLY A 238 -7.03 3.97 12.94
CA GLY A 238 -6.11 4.98 13.47
C GLY A 238 -6.53 5.52 14.83
N ASN A 239 -7.82 5.81 15.03
CA ASN A 239 -8.35 6.30 16.30
C ASN A 239 -8.29 5.24 17.41
N GLU A 240 -8.67 3.99 17.09
CA GLU A 240 -8.67 2.89 18.05
C GLU A 240 -7.24 2.45 18.42
N LEU A 241 -6.34 2.37 17.44
CA LEU A 241 -4.93 2.05 17.66
C LEU A 241 -4.29 3.09 18.59
N LYS A 242 -4.65 4.36 18.43
CA LYS A 242 -4.21 5.44 19.34
C LYS A 242 -4.61 5.14 20.79
N ALA A 243 -5.90 4.88 21.04
CA ALA A 243 -6.38 4.55 22.39
C ALA A 243 -5.73 3.27 22.94
N LEU A 244 -5.64 2.22 22.13
CA LEU A 244 -5.05 0.93 22.49
C LEU A 244 -3.57 1.05 22.86
N VAL A 245 -2.83 1.89 22.12
CA VAL A 245 -1.43 2.19 22.41
C VAL A 245 -1.28 2.78 23.80
N PHE A 246 -2.12 3.76 24.16
CA PHE A 246 -2.03 4.44 25.45
C PHE A 246 -2.52 3.60 26.62
N GLU A 247 -3.68 2.98 26.47
CA GLU A 247 -4.36 2.37 27.61
C GLU A 247 -3.84 0.98 27.94
N ARG A 248 -3.20 0.31 26.96
CA ARG A 248 -2.80 -1.10 27.09
C ARG A 248 -1.35 -1.33 26.71
N ILE A 249 -0.94 -1.01 25.48
CA ILE A 249 0.38 -1.39 24.97
C ILE A 249 1.51 -0.71 25.75
N PHE A 250 1.41 0.61 25.96
CA PHE A 250 2.46 1.35 26.64
C PHE A 250 2.63 0.90 28.11
N PRO A 251 1.57 0.76 28.93
CA PRO A 251 1.68 0.18 30.27
C PRO A 251 2.21 -1.26 30.28
N ASP A 252 1.77 -2.12 29.36
CA ASP A 252 2.23 -3.52 29.27
C ASP A 252 3.75 -3.59 29.01
N LEU A 253 4.25 -2.77 28.09
CA LEU A 253 5.68 -2.68 27.79
C LEU A 253 6.49 -2.11 28.96
N ALA A 254 6.04 -0.99 29.54
CA ALA A 254 6.71 -0.35 30.67
C ALA A 254 6.77 -1.29 31.89
N GLY A 255 5.65 -1.95 32.21
CA GLY A 255 5.56 -2.96 33.27
C GLY A 255 6.48 -4.15 33.00
N GLY A 256 6.60 -4.59 31.75
CA GLY A 256 7.54 -5.64 31.35
C GLY A 256 9.00 -5.29 31.66
N PHE A 257 9.42 -4.05 31.37
CA PHE A 257 10.77 -3.59 31.69
C PHE A 257 11.01 -3.48 33.21
N VAL A 258 10.04 -2.92 33.95
CA VAL A 258 10.12 -2.84 35.42
C VAL A 258 10.21 -4.25 36.02
N ALA A 259 9.41 -5.20 35.54
CA ALA A 259 9.42 -6.57 36.03
C ALA A 259 10.77 -7.27 35.80
N ASP A 260 11.42 -7.07 34.64
CA ASP A 260 12.75 -7.62 34.39
C ASP A 260 13.84 -6.94 35.25
N ALA A 261 13.76 -5.62 35.43
CA ALA A 261 14.66 -4.88 36.31
C ALA A 261 14.58 -5.37 37.77
N SER A 262 13.36 -5.49 38.31
CA SER A 262 13.12 -6.03 39.65
C SER A 262 13.65 -7.46 39.80
N ARG A 263 13.42 -8.34 38.80
CA ARG A 263 13.93 -9.72 38.80
C ARG A 263 15.46 -9.77 38.86
N ARG A 264 16.13 -8.80 38.24
CA ARG A 264 17.60 -8.66 38.23
C ARG A 264 18.15 -7.91 39.44
N GLY A 265 17.30 -7.42 40.35
CA GLY A 265 17.72 -6.59 41.48
C GLY A 265 18.33 -5.25 41.04
N LYS A 266 17.84 -4.68 39.93
CA LYS A 266 18.29 -3.40 39.40
C LYS A 266 17.21 -2.35 39.60
N GLU A 267 17.60 -1.19 40.10
CA GLU A 267 16.72 -0.03 40.18
C GLU A 267 16.68 0.68 38.82
N VAL A 268 15.47 1.05 38.40
CA VAL A 268 15.21 1.82 37.18
C VAL A 268 14.30 2.98 37.52
N THR A 269 14.58 4.15 36.94
CA THR A 269 13.75 5.34 37.14
C THR A 269 12.57 5.34 36.18
N SER A 270 11.48 6.04 36.55
CA SER A 270 10.32 6.20 35.67
C SER A 270 10.67 6.88 34.34
N VAL A 271 11.62 7.82 34.36
CA VAL A 271 12.11 8.51 33.14
C VAL A 271 12.83 7.54 32.21
N GLN A 272 13.70 6.67 32.74
CA GLN A 272 14.39 5.66 31.93
C GLN A 272 13.40 4.68 31.30
N VAL A 273 12.44 4.18 32.08
CA VAL A 273 11.40 3.26 31.60
C VAL A 273 10.54 3.92 30.54
N TYR A 274 10.11 5.17 30.76
CA TYR A 274 9.33 5.93 29.78
C TYR A 274 10.08 6.11 28.46
N ASP A 275 11.32 6.61 28.51
CA ASP A 275 12.13 6.86 27.30
C ASP A 275 12.40 5.56 26.52
N ALA A 276 12.73 4.48 27.23
CA ALA A 276 12.97 3.18 26.61
C ALA A 276 11.68 2.61 25.99
N THR A 277 10.55 2.69 26.68
CA THR A 277 9.25 2.21 26.19
C THR A 277 8.81 3.00 24.95
N LEU A 278 8.95 4.33 25.00
CA LEU A 278 8.66 5.21 23.87
C LEU A 278 9.54 4.87 22.67
N SER A 279 10.84 4.75 22.89
CA SER A 279 11.84 4.41 21.87
C SER A 279 11.57 3.03 21.25
N PHE A 280 11.16 2.04 22.04
CA PHE A 280 10.82 0.70 21.56
C PHE A 280 9.55 0.72 20.71
N LEU A 281 8.49 1.36 21.19
CA LEU A 281 7.23 1.49 20.47
C LEU A 281 7.39 2.22 19.14
N TYR A 282 8.21 3.29 19.10
CA TYR A 282 8.51 4.01 17.86
C TYR A 282 9.20 3.12 16.82
N LYS A 283 10.13 2.25 17.24
CA LYS A 283 10.77 1.29 16.33
C LYS A 283 9.76 0.30 15.77
N LEU A 284 8.85 -0.23 16.59
CA LEU A 284 7.81 -1.15 16.15
C LEU A 284 6.86 -0.49 15.13
N LEU A 285 6.34 0.69 15.44
CA LEU A 285 5.46 1.44 14.53
C LEU A 285 6.16 1.83 13.23
N PHE A 286 7.44 2.24 13.32
CA PHE A 286 8.26 2.53 12.15
C PHE A 286 8.42 1.29 11.26
N LEU A 287 8.74 0.14 11.84
CA LEU A 287 8.92 -1.10 11.09
C LEU A 287 7.62 -1.56 10.44
N LEU A 288 6.50 -1.59 11.17
CA LEU A 288 5.18 -1.92 10.60
C LEU A 288 4.85 -1.02 9.41
N TYR A 289 5.13 0.27 9.53
CA TYR A 289 4.93 1.24 8.45
C TYR A 289 5.89 1.03 7.26
N ALA A 290 7.18 0.81 7.55
CA ALA A 290 8.22 0.69 6.54
C ALA A 290 8.07 -0.60 5.73
N GLU A 291 7.80 -1.72 6.40
CA GLU A 291 7.55 -3.01 5.75
C GLU A 291 6.26 -2.95 4.93
N ALA A 292 5.16 -2.38 5.46
CA ALA A 292 3.91 -2.27 4.72
C ALA A 292 3.98 -1.36 3.48
N ARG A 293 4.92 -0.41 3.44
CA ARG A 293 5.15 0.47 2.26
C ARG A 293 6.29 0.01 1.36
N ASN A 294 6.80 -1.22 1.54
CA ASN A 294 7.93 -1.75 0.78
C ASN A 294 9.16 -0.84 0.82
N LEU A 295 9.35 -0.10 1.93
CA LEU A 295 10.59 0.63 2.20
C LEU A 295 11.71 -0.34 2.61
N LEU A 296 11.33 -1.52 3.08
CA LEU A 296 12.20 -2.65 3.39
C LEU A 296 11.89 -3.82 2.44
N PRO A 297 12.87 -4.67 2.10
CA PRO A 297 12.76 -5.67 1.04
C PRO A 297 11.96 -6.92 1.48
N ILE A 298 10.67 -6.74 1.78
CA ILE A 298 9.78 -7.78 2.35
C ILE A 298 9.52 -8.97 1.42
N GLU A 299 9.78 -8.82 0.12
CA GLU A 299 9.64 -9.90 -0.88
C GLU A 299 10.92 -10.75 -1.02
N GLY A 300 12.01 -10.38 -0.35
CA GLY A 300 13.27 -11.13 -0.35
C GLY A 300 13.56 -11.83 0.98
N ASP A 301 14.81 -12.24 1.15
CA ASP A 301 15.28 -12.99 2.33
C ASP A 301 15.13 -12.22 3.65
N TYR A 302 15.02 -10.88 3.60
CA TYR A 302 14.70 -10.04 4.76
C TYR A 302 13.40 -10.46 5.46
N ARG A 303 12.43 -11.03 4.73
CA ARG A 303 11.14 -11.45 5.28
C ARG A 303 11.30 -12.35 6.50
N ASP A 304 12.33 -13.18 6.54
CA ASP A 304 12.59 -14.09 7.65
C ASP A 304 12.92 -13.39 8.98
N TYR A 305 13.34 -12.13 8.91
CA TYR A 305 13.67 -11.28 10.05
C TYR A 305 12.61 -10.22 10.31
N SER A 306 11.63 -10.06 9.41
CA SER A 306 10.67 -8.96 9.43
C SER A 306 9.73 -8.99 10.63
N LEU A 307 9.29 -7.79 11.04
CA LEU A 307 8.30 -7.64 12.09
C LEU A 307 6.93 -8.20 11.64
N ILE A 308 6.56 -8.02 10.38
CA ILE A 308 5.33 -8.61 9.81
C ILE A 308 5.33 -10.13 10.00
N LYS A 309 6.42 -10.84 9.68
CA LYS A 309 6.49 -12.29 9.89
C LYS A 309 6.32 -12.66 11.36
N LEU A 310 7.04 -11.99 12.26
CA LEU A 310 6.92 -12.22 13.70
C LEU A 310 5.48 -12.00 14.19
N THR A 311 4.81 -10.94 13.74
CA THR A 311 3.42 -10.67 14.14
C THR A 311 2.43 -11.69 13.58
N GLN A 312 2.69 -12.28 12.41
CA GLN A 312 1.91 -13.40 11.87
C GLN A 312 2.05 -14.66 12.74
N GLU A 313 3.27 -15.01 13.15
CA GLU A 313 3.53 -16.14 14.06
C GLU A 313 2.89 -15.94 15.45
N VAL A 314 2.89 -14.70 15.93
CA VAL A 314 2.18 -14.29 17.14
C VAL A 314 0.67 -14.46 16.99
N ALA A 315 0.09 -13.95 15.90
CA ALA A 315 -1.34 -14.06 15.64
C ALA A 315 -1.79 -15.53 15.59
N ASP A 316 -1.02 -16.41 14.95
CA ASP A 316 -1.26 -17.85 14.93
C ASP A 316 -1.23 -18.46 16.33
N SER A 317 -0.27 -18.03 17.16
CA SER A 317 -0.14 -18.52 18.54
C SER A 317 -1.30 -18.06 19.43
N VAL A 318 -1.74 -16.80 19.27
CA VAL A 318 -2.90 -16.23 19.97
C VAL A 318 -4.19 -16.93 19.54
N ASN A 319 -4.41 -17.11 18.23
CA ASN A 319 -5.59 -17.79 17.70
C ASN A 319 -5.68 -19.24 18.18
N ARG A 320 -4.53 -19.91 18.38
CA ARG A 320 -4.44 -21.27 18.94
C ARG A 320 -4.43 -21.32 20.47
N GLN A 321 -4.57 -20.18 21.15
CA GLN A 321 -4.52 -20.05 22.61
C GLN A 321 -3.29 -20.75 23.23
N ARG A 322 -2.12 -20.61 22.58
CA ARG A 322 -0.89 -21.20 23.09
C ARG A 322 -0.46 -20.51 24.39
N ASN A 323 0.03 -21.31 25.34
CA ASN A 323 0.67 -20.77 26.54
C ASN A 323 2.01 -20.13 26.16
N LEU A 324 2.16 -18.85 26.48
CA LEU A 324 3.39 -18.09 26.28
C LEU A 324 4.24 -18.11 27.55
N SER A 325 5.56 -18.19 27.37
CA SER A 325 6.49 -18.26 28.50
C SER A 325 6.65 -16.91 29.19
N GLN A 326 6.57 -16.92 30.53
CA GLN A 326 6.77 -15.74 31.39
C GLN A 326 8.25 -15.37 31.57
N THR A 327 9.17 -16.22 31.10
CA THR A 327 10.62 -16.07 31.32
C THR A 327 11.43 -16.04 30.03
N SER A 328 10.93 -16.67 28.96
CA SER A 328 11.54 -16.58 27.64
C SER A 328 11.45 -15.16 27.11
N THR A 329 12.50 -14.70 26.43
CA THR A 329 12.60 -13.38 25.80
C THR A 329 12.96 -13.50 24.31
N GLY A 330 12.67 -14.67 23.71
CA GLY A 330 13.10 -15.00 22.35
C GLY A 330 12.53 -14.06 21.30
N MET A 331 11.27 -13.63 21.44
CA MET A 331 10.68 -12.65 20.52
C MET A 331 11.34 -11.27 20.65
N TYR A 332 11.70 -10.88 21.88
CA TYR A 332 12.41 -9.63 22.14
C TYR A 332 13.80 -9.65 21.50
N ASP A 333 14.51 -10.78 21.59
CA ASP A 333 15.82 -10.96 20.99
C ASP A 333 15.80 -10.92 19.45
N GLN A 334 14.76 -11.47 18.83
CA GLN A 334 14.54 -11.33 17.38
C GLN A 334 14.37 -9.86 16.97
N LEU A 335 13.62 -9.07 17.75
CA LEU A 335 13.45 -7.64 17.49
C LEU A 335 14.76 -6.86 17.64
N LEU A 336 15.57 -7.16 18.66
CA LEU A 336 16.88 -6.52 18.82
C LEU A 336 17.80 -6.83 17.64
N ASN A 337 17.81 -8.07 17.16
CA ASN A 337 18.56 -8.46 15.97
C ASN A 337 18.07 -7.69 14.74
N LEU A 338 16.74 -7.61 14.54
CA LEU A 338 16.16 -6.81 13.47
C LEU A 338 16.60 -5.35 13.55
N PHE A 339 16.59 -4.73 14.74
CA PHE A 339 17.04 -3.35 14.91
C PHE A 339 18.50 -3.17 14.47
N GLN A 340 19.38 -4.12 14.80
CA GLN A 340 20.79 -4.09 14.37
C GLN A 340 20.95 -4.24 12.85
N ILE A 341 20.15 -5.11 12.21
CA ILE A 341 20.12 -5.26 10.74
C ILE A 341 19.74 -3.93 10.09
N ILE A 342 18.74 -3.22 10.61
CA ILE A 342 18.30 -1.92 10.08
C ILE A 342 19.36 -0.82 10.29
N ASP A 343 19.98 -0.77 11.47
CA ASP A 343 20.97 0.24 11.83
C ASP A 343 22.26 0.15 11.01
N ARG A 344 22.77 -1.07 10.81
CA ARG A 344 24.00 -1.33 10.07
C ARG A 344 23.75 -1.43 8.56
N GLY A 345 22.52 -1.78 8.18
CA GLY A 345 22.21 -2.28 6.84
C GLY A 345 22.73 -3.70 6.64
N ASP A 346 22.19 -4.39 5.65
CA ASP A 346 22.64 -5.72 5.26
C ASP A 346 22.51 -5.88 3.75
N THR A 347 23.64 -5.92 3.05
CA THR A 347 23.67 -6.06 1.59
C THR A 347 23.19 -7.42 1.11
N GLY A 348 23.37 -8.48 1.90
CA GLY A 348 22.90 -9.83 1.58
C GLY A 348 21.38 -9.92 1.62
N LEU A 349 20.76 -9.20 2.56
CA LEU A 349 19.30 -9.10 2.68
C LEU A 349 18.69 -7.95 1.85
N GLY A 350 19.52 -7.14 1.18
CA GLY A 350 19.08 -5.96 0.43
C GLY A 350 18.60 -4.79 1.30
N VAL A 351 18.90 -4.79 2.60
CA VAL A 351 18.49 -3.77 3.55
C VAL A 351 19.44 -2.58 3.48
N PRO A 352 18.98 -1.37 3.10
CA PRO A 352 19.82 -0.19 3.12
C PRO A 352 20.05 0.27 4.56
N ARG A 353 21.15 0.98 4.78
CA ARG A 353 21.48 1.52 6.10
C ARG A 353 20.56 2.69 6.48
N TYR A 354 19.87 2.61 7.63
CA TYR A 354 19.01 3.68 8.15
C TYR A 354 19.71 4.52 9.22
N ASN A 355 20.50 5.51 8.77
CA ASN A 355 21.31 6.37 9.65
C ASN A 355 20.50 7.53 10.26
N GLY A 356 19.78 7.25 11.35
CA GLY A 356 19.03 8.27 12.09
C GLY A 356 19.11 8.15 13.61
N GLY A 357 19.97 7.27 14.14
CA GLY A 357 20.13 7.05 15.58
C GLY A 357 18.99 6.25 16.24
N LEU A 358 17.80 6.23 15.63
CA LEU A 358 16.63 5.51 16.16
C LEU A 358 16.92 4.03 16.40
N PHE A 359 17.65 3.38 15.50
CA PHE A 359 18.00 1.95 15.58
C PHE A 359 19.42 1.69 16.10
N HIS A 360 20.14 2.72 16.54
CA HIS A 360 21.52 2.56 16.99
C HIS A 360 21.63 1.59 18.17
N PHE A 361 22.42 0.52 18.00
CA PHE A 361 22.60 -0.56 18.96
C PHE A 361 24.08 -0.99 19.08
N ASP A 362 24.99 -0.03 18.96
CA ASP A 362 26.44 -0.25 19.08
C ASP A 362 27.02 0.56 20.24
N PHE A 363 27.19 -0.09 21.40
CA PHE A 363 27.57 0.58 22.64
C PHE A 363 29.04 0.34 23.03
N HIS A 364 29.92 0.18 22.04
CA HIS A 364 31.35 -0.04 22.29
C HIS A 364 32.06 1.21 22.82
N GLN A 365 31.57 2.41 22.50
CA GLN A 365 32.06 3.67 23.05
C GLN A 365 31.16 4.12 24.22
N GLU A 366 31.74 4.75 25.25
CA GLU A 366 30.98 5.22 26.40
C GLU A 366 30.01 6.36 26.03
N GLU A 367 30.38 7.17 25.04
CA GLU A 367 29.57 8.27 24.53
C GLU A 367 28.24 7.78 23.94
N ASP A 368 28.25 6.64 23.24
CA ASP A 368 27.05 6.05 22.63
C ASP A 368 26.04 5.59 23.70
N CYS A 369 26.52 5.15 24.86
CA CYS A 369 25.67 4.77 26.00
C CYS A 369 24.90 5.98 26.56
N ILE A 370 25.44 7.19 26.41
CA ILE A 370 24.86 8.44 26.89
C ILE A 370 23.95 9.04 25.82
N GLU A 371 24.43 9.14 24.58
CA GLU A 371 23.67 9.70 23.45
C GLU A 371 22.42 8.87 23.16
N TYR A 372 22.55 7.54 23.17
CA TYR A 372 21.47 6.59 22.86
C TYR A 372 20.96 5.87 24.11
N ARG A 373 20.83 6.60 25.23
CA ARG A 373 20.46 6.04 26.56
C ARG A 373 19.26 5.08 26.54
N ALA A 374 18.24 5.40 25.74
CA ALA A 374 17.04 4.59 25.62
C ALA A 374 17.34 3.25 24.94
N ASN A 375 18.15 3.24 23.88
CA ASN A 375 18.54 2.00 23.20
C ASN A 375 19.51 1.18 24.06
N HIS A 376 20.40 1.84 24.79
CA HIS A 376 21.26 1.16 25.76
C HIS A 376 20.43 0.48 26.85
N PHE A 377 19.38 1.13 27.38
CA PHE A 377 18.42 0.49 28.29
C PHE A 377 17.77 -0.76 27.66
N LEU A 378 17.32 -0.68 26.41
CA LEU A 378 16.71 -1.82 25.69
C LEU A 378 17.69 -2.98 25.48
N SER A 379 18.99 -2.73 25.45
CA SER A 379 20.00 -3.80 25.41
C SER A 379 20.18 -4.54 26.74
N GLN A 380 19.78 -3.91 27.86
CA GLN A 380 20.00 -4.42 29.21
C GLN A 380 18.78 -5.13 29.79
N PHE A 381 17.57 -4.62 29.52
CA PHE A 381 16.31 -5.11 30.08
C PHE A 381 15.42 -5.66 28.97
N LYS A 382 14.86 -6.85 29.19
CA LYS A 382 14.10 -7.57 28.17
C LYS A 382 12.67 -7.85 28.60
N ILE A 383 11.76 -7.87 27.64
CA ILE A 383 10.34 -8.20 27.86
C ILE A 383 10.10 -9.67 27.55
N SER A 384 9.41 -10.37 28.45
CA SER A 384 9.06 -11.79 28.25
C SER A 384 8.05 -11.99 27.12
N ASP A 385 8.10 -13.14 26.46
CA ASP A 385 7.19 -13.51 25.37
C ASP A 385 5.70 -13.42 25.78
N ALA A 386 5.36 -13.75 27.03
CA ALA A 386 4.00 -13.63 27.55
C ALA A 386 3.45 -12.20 27.60
N VAL A 387 4.32 -11.19 27.64
CA VAL A 387 3.94 -9.77 27.61
C VAL A 387 4.07 -9.24 26.19
N LEU A 388 5.16 -9.58 25.48
CA LEU A 388 5.46 -9.04 24.17
C LEU A 388 4.50 -9.55 23.09
N ALA A 389 4.15 -10.84 23.06
CA ALA A 389 3.26 -11.37 22.03
C ALA A 389 1.88 -10.68 22.02
N PRO A 390 1.16 -10.53 23.14
CA PRO A 390 -0.09 -9.76 23.14
C PRO A 390 0.06 -8.31 22.67
N VAL A 391 1.20 -7.67 22.98
CA VAL A 391 1.49 -6.31 22.50
C VAL A 391 1.67 -6.29 20.98
N LEU A 392 2.45 -7.21 20.42
CA LEU A 392 2.66 -7.32 18.97
C LEU A 392 1.35 -7.63 18.24
N ASP A 393 0.50 -8.48 18.83
CA ASP A 393 -0.81 -8.81 18.28
C ASP A 393 -1.73 -7.58 18.22
N LYS A 394 -1.81 -6.81 19.31
CA LYS A 394 -2.58 -5.55 19.41
C LYS A 394 -2.10 -4.48 18.42
N LEU A 395 -0.80 -4.45 18.12
CA LEU A 395 -0.23 -3.55 17.11
C LEU A 395 -0.51 -4.04 15.69
N ALA A 396 -0.53 -5.35 15.45
CA ALA A 396 -0.67 -5.90 14.11
C ALA A 396 -2.12 -6.15 13.69
N ARG A 397 -3.05 -6.31 14.62
CA ARG A 397 -4.45 -6.68 14.32
C ARG A 397 -5.47 -5.80 15.04
N PHE A 398 -6.58 -5.55 14.35
CA PHE A 398 -7.78 -4.89 14.87
C PHE A 398 -9.00 -5.78 14.57
N GLU A 399 -9.84 -6.05 15.58
CA GLU A 399 -10.99 -6.98 15.46
C GLU A 399 -10.60 -8.36 14.88
N GLY A 400 -9.38 -8.83 15.18
CA GLY A 400 -8.84 -10.11 14.70
C GLY A 400 -8.29 -10.09 13.26
N GLN A 401 -8.39 -8.96 12.56
CA GLN A 401 -7.92 -8.78 11.17
C GLN A 401 -6.63 -7.94 11.13
N PRO A 402 -5.70 -8.20 10.18
CA PRO A 402 -4.46 -7.43 10.05
C PRO A 402 -4.70 -5.94 9.78
N ILE A 403 -3.92 -5.07 10.42
CA ILE A 403 -3.95 -3.62 10.18
C ILE A 403 -3.11 -3.28 8.95
N ASP A 404 -3.72 -2.56 8.01
CA ASP A 404 -3.03 -2.07 6.80
C ASP A 404 -2.30 -0.74 7.07
N TYR A 405 -1.07 -0.85 7.59
CA TYR A 405 -0.20 0.29 7.85
C TYR A 405 0.19 1.08 6.58
N SER A 406 0.07 0.49 5.39
CA SER A 406 0.36 1.16 4.10
C SER A 406 -0.71 2.22 3.76
N PHE A 407 -1.93 2.02 4.25
CA PHE A 407 -3.06 2.92 4.02
C PHE A 407 -3.30 3.88 5.19
N LEU A 408 -2.73 3.62 6.37
CA LEU A 408 -2.70 4.60 7.46
C LEU A 408 -1.92 5.85 7.02
N GLY A 409 -2.58 7.00 7.10
CA GLY A 409 -2.00 8.28 6.72
C GLY A 409 -0.99 8.80 7.76
N VAL A 410 -0.12 9.70 7.31
CA VAL A 410 0.91 10.33 8.16
C VAL A 410 0.28 11.08 9.34
N ARG A 411 -0.91 11.66 9.16
CA ARG A 411 -1.64 12.35 10.24
C ARG A 411 -2.08 11.38 11.34
N GLN A 412 -2.59 10.20 10.99
CA GLN A 412 -3.00 9.19 11.96
C GLN A 412 -1.81 8.73 12.80
N LEU A 413 -0.70 8.37 12.17
CA LEU A 413 0.52 8.00 12.88
C LEU A 413 1.09 9.17 13.70
N GLY A 414 1.13 10.36 13.12
CA GLY A 414 1.54 11.60 13.80
C GLY A 414 0.77 11.82 15.10
N SER A 415 -0.54 11.60 15.09
CA SER A 415 -1.38 11.74 16.29
C SER A 415 -1.12 10.69 17.38
N ILE A 416 -0.59 9.51 17.02
CA ILE A 416 -0.12 8.50 17.98
C ILE A 416 1.19 9.00 18.59
N TYR A 417 2.13 9.45 17.75
CA TYR A 417 3.42 10.00 18.17
C TYR A 417 3.26 11.21 19.11
N GLU A 418 2.44 12.19 18.73
CA GLU A 418 2.16 13.40 19.51
C GLU A 418 1.55 13.06 20.86
N GLY A 419 0.52 12.20 20.88
CA GLY A 419 -0.12 11.82 22.13
C GLY A 419 0.87 11.15 23.10
N LEU A 420 1.82 10.34 22.61
CA LEU A 420 2.82 9.68 23.44
C LEU A 420 3.75 10.66 24.18
N LEU A 421 4.01 11.83 23.61
CA LEU A 421 4.86 12.86 24.22
C LEU A 421 4.19 13.61 25.39
N GLU A 422 2.86 13.52 25.52
CA GLU A 422 2.11 14.23 26.56
C GLU A 422 2.06 13.49 27.90
N TYR A 423 2.46 12.21 27.96
CA TYR A 423 2.33 11.36 29.14
C TYR A 423 3.60 11.28 30.01
N ARG A 424 3.40 10.84 31.25
CA ARG A 424 4.48 10.54 32.21
C ARG A 424 4.23 9.18 32.86
N VAL A 425 5.29 8.39 33.03
CA VAL A 425 5.25 7.14 33.78
C VAL A 425 5.41 7.43 35.28
N VAL A 426 4.60 6.74 36.09
CA VAL A 426 4.74 6.68 37.54
C VAL A 426 4.98 5.23 37.91
N ILE A 427 6.03 4.96 38.68
CA ILE A 427 6.31 3.63 39.24
C ILE A 427 5.84 3.69 40.69
N GLU A 428 4.80 2.93 41.01
CA GLU A 428 4.28 2.83 42.37
C GLU A 428 4.85 1.58 43.07
N GLU A 429 5.44 1.77 44.24
CA GLU A 429 5.79 0.64 45.12
C GLU A 429 4.50 0.18 45.81
N ILE A 430 4.05 -1.04 45.53
CA ILE A 430 2.95 -1.65 46.29
C ILE A 430 3.52 -1.99 47.68
N PRO A 431 2.99 -1.41 48.78
CA PRO A 431 3.44 -1.75 50.11
C PRO A 431 3.22 -3.24 50.40
N PRO A 432 4.08 -3.87 51.21
CA PRO A 432 4.08 -5.32 51.44
C PRO A 432 2.78 -5.86 52.05
#